data_AF-A0A0C1UH54-F1
#
_entry.id   AF-A0A0C1UH54-F1
#
_cell.length_a   1.000
_cell.length_b   1.000
_cell.length_c   1.000
_cell.angle_alpha   90.00
_cell.angle_beta   90.00
_cell.angle_gamma   90.00
#
_symmetry.space_group_name_H-M   'P 1'
#
loop_
_entity.id
_entity.type
_entity.pdbx_description
1 polymer ?
#
loop_
_entity_poly.entity_id
_entity_poly.type
_entity_poly.pdbx_seq_one_letter_code
_entity_poly.pdbx_strand_id
1 'polypeptide(L)'
;MIDKILHKLQKDICDEKGHYKTYIYVLCIFFLFDILFKPYKQIKLLLNISIFILSVIALLLLLLIYFKFKGSRIINENKIIMRNIIFFTLITLASIWNIMRILN
;
A
#
# COMPACT_ATOMS: atom_id res chain seq x y z
N MET A 1 8.63 -10.26 -20.21
CA MET A 1 8.84 -8.83 -19.87
C MET A 1 8.26 -8.49 -18.50
N ILE A 2 6.99 -8.84 -18.24
CA ILE A 2 6.32 -8.66 -16.93
C ILE A 2 7.05 -9.35 -15.78
N ASP A 3 7.62 -10.54 -16.00
CA ASP A 3 8.36 -11.27 -14.96
C ASP A 3 9.63 -10.56 -14.50
N LYS A 4 10.36 -9.93 -15.42
CA LYS A 4 11.54 -9.13 -15.06
C LYS A 4 11.13 -7.90 -14.24
N ILE A 5 9.99 -7.29 -14.57
CA ILE A 5 9.47 -6.12 -13.83
C ILE A 5 9.06 -6.54 -12.42
N LEU A 6 8.28 -7.62 -12.28
CA LEU A 6 7.84 -8.11 -10.96
C LEU A 6 9.01 -8.59 -10.10
N HIS A 7 10.01 -9.24 -10.71
CA HIS A 7 11.21 -9.68 -9.99
C HIS A 7 12.08 -8.50 -9.53
N LYS A 8 12.18 -7.44 -10.33
CA LYS A 8 12.86 -6.20 -9.92
C LYS A 8 12.09 -5.50 -8.80
N LEU A 9 10.76 -5.42 -8.93
CA LEU A 9 9.88 -4.89 -7.89
C LEU A 9 10.00 -5.69 -6.59
N GLN A 10 10.08 -7.02 -6.65
CA GLN A 10 10.31 -7.85 -5.48
C GLN A 10 11.64 -7.52 -4.81
N LYS A 11 12.74 -7.40 -5.56
CA LYS A 11 14.03 -7.01 -5.00
C LYS A 11 13.96 -5.65 -4.34
N ASP A 12 13.37 -4.66 -5.00
CA ASP A 12 13.15 -3.32 -4.43
C ASP A 12 12.24 -3.38 -3.19
N ILE A 13 11.29 -4.32 -3.14
CA ILE A 13 10.40 -4.56 -1.99
C ILE A 13 11.11 -5.28 -0.83
N CYS A 14 12.18 -6.01 -1.11
CA CYS A 14 12.94 -6.72 -0.09
C CYS A 14 14.20 -5.96 0.36
N ASP A 15 14.66 -4.97 -0.40
CA ASP A 15 15.84 -4.18 -0.06
C ASP A 15 15.52 -3.17 1.06
N GLU A 16 15.98 -3.48 2.27
CA GLU A 16 15.51 -2.91 3.55
C GLU A 16 15.68 -1.38 3.68
N LYS A 17 16.55 -0.76 2.87
CA LYS A 17 16.87 0.68 2.96
C LYS A 17 15.73 1.60 2.51
N GLY A 18 14.80 1.11 1.68
CA GLY A 18 13.66 1.88 1.19
C GLY A 18 12.39 1.76 2.04
N HIS A 19 12.13 0.58 2.61
CA HIS A 19 10.82 0.21 3.19
C HIS A 19 10.40 1.04 4.38
N TYR A 20 11.28 1.20 5.37
CA TYR A 20 10.92 1.95 6.57
C TYR A 20 10.65 3.41 6.26
N LYS A 21 11.41 4.00 5.33
CA LYS A 21 11.22 5.39 4.91
C LYS A 21 9.88 5.54 4.19
N THR A 22 9.59 4.72 3.19
CA THR A 22 8.36 4.85 2.39
C THR A 22 7.10 4.68 3.24
N TYR A 23 7.09 3.75 4.20
CA TYR A 23 5.97 3.56 5.11
C TYR A 23 5.73 4.76 6.02
N ILE A 24 6.79 5.29 6.63
CA ILE A 24 6.71 6.48 7.49
C ILE A 24 6.28 7.70 6.64
N TYR A 25 6.81 7.85 5.43
CA TYR A 25 6.42 8.95 4.54
C TYR A 25 4.96 8.86 4.12
N VAL A 26 4.45 7.69 3.72
CA VAL A 26 3.04 7.51 3.36
C VAL A 26 2.13 7.82 4.55
N LEU A 27 2.49 7.39 5.75
CA LEU A 27 1.70 7.60 6.97
C LEU A 27 1.74 9.07 7.43
N CYS A 28 2.90 9.73 7.35
CA CYS A 28 3.04 11.16 7.64
C CYS A 28 2.29 12.03 6.62
N ILE A 29 2.36 11.70 5.33
CA ILE A 29 1.59 12.38 4.28
C ILE A 29 0.10 12.22 4.57
N PHE A 30 -0.36 11.01 4.90
CA PHE A 30 -1.76 10.75 5.24
C PHE A 30 -2.24 11.63 6.41
N PHE A 31 -1.46 11.72 7.48
CA PHE A 31 -1.79 12.52 8.66
C PHE A 31 -1.77 14.02 8.39
N LEU A 32 -0.75 14.51 7.66
CA LEU A 32 -0.65 15.91 7.24
C LEU A 32 -1.85 16.32 6.37
N PHE A 33 -2.24 15.48 5.41
CA PHE A 33 -3.38 15.77 4.54
C PHE A 33 -4.72 15.78 5.29
N ASP A 34 -4.94 14.86 6.24
CA ASP A 34 -6.19 14.83 7.02
C ASP A 34 -6.33 16.07 7.93
N ILE A 35 -5.22 16.59 8.45
CA ILE A 35 -5.17 17.83 9.22
C ILE A 35 -5.39 19.05 8.32
N LEU A 36 -4.67 19.15 7.21
CA LEU A 36 -4.66 20.34 6.35
C LEU A 36 -5.99 20.56 5.62
N PHE A 37 -6.64 19.46 5.20
CA PHE A 37 -7.87 19.50 4.39
C PHE A 37 -9.14 19.19 5.19
N LYS A 38 -9.06 19.24 6.53
CA LYS A 38 -10.18 19.03 7.46
C LYS A 38 -11.49 19.76 7.11
N PRO A 39 -11.51 21.03 6.62
CA PRO A 39 -12.77 21.70 6.29
C PRO A 39 -13.40 21.27 4.95
N TYR A 40 -12.65 20.59 4.06
CA TYR A 40 -13.10 20.31 2.69
C TYR A 40 -13.52 18.84 2.51
N LYS A 41 -14.79 18.53 2.79
CA LYS A 41 -15.35 17.17 2.67
C LYS A 41 -15.15 16.53 1.29
N GLN A 42 -15.30 17.30 0.20
CA GLN A 42 -15.13 16.78 -1.16
C GLN A 42 -13.67 16.40 -1.48
N ILE A 43 -12.71 17.20 -1.02
CA ILE A 43 -11.28 16.91 -1.16
C ILE A 43 -10.92 15.66 -0.35
N LYS A 44 -11.49 15.54 0.86
CA LYS A 44 -11.31 14.36 1.71
C LYS A 44 -11.85 13.09 1.06
N LEU A 45 -13.00 13.15 0.40
CA LEU A 45 -13.57 12.03 -0.33
C LEU A 45 -12.67 11.63 -1.50
N LEU A 46 -12.27 12.59 -2.34
CA LEU A 46 -11.39 12.35 -3.49
C LEU A 46 -10.05 11.73 -3.07
N LEU A 47 -9.47 12.20 -1.97
CA LEU A 47 -8.22 11.71 -1.43
C LEU A 47 -8.35 10.27 -0.91
N ASN A 48 -9.42 9.97 -0.17
CA ASN A 48 -9.67 8.59 0.28
C ASN A 48 -9.95 7.64 -0.89
N ILE A 49 -10.67 8.07 -1.93
CA ILE A 49 -10.87 7.28 -3.16
C ILE A 49 -9.54 7.03 -3.86
N SER A 50 -8.70 8.05 -4.00
CA SER A 50 -7.37 7.90 -4.61
C SER A 50 -6.52 6.90 -3.84
N ILE A 51 -6.52 6.99 -2.51
CA ILE A 51 -5.76 6.07 -1.65
C ILE A 51 -6.32 4.66 -1.71
N PHE A 52 -7.64 4.51 -1.78
CA PHE A 52 -8.27 3.22 -2.01
C PHE A 52 -7.77 2.60 -3.33
N ILE A 53 -7.79 3.34 -4.44
CA ILE A 53 -7.29 2.85 -5.74
C ILE A 53 -5.80 2.49 -5.65
N LEU A 54 -4.96 3.36 -5.08
CA LEU A 54 -3.52 3.13 -4.93
C LEU A 54 -3.21 1.90 -4.06
N SER A 55 -3.94 1.73 -2.95
CA SER A 55 -3.75 0.59 -2.05
C SER A 55 -4.21 -0.73 -2.67
N VAL A 56 -5.32 -0.74 -3.41
CA VAL A 56 -5.79 -1.92 -4.16
C VAL A 56 -4.79 -2.32 -5.25
N ILE A 57 -4.25 -1.36 -6.01
CA ILE A 57 -3.23 -1.63 -7.04
C ILE A 57 -1.97 -2.23 -6.40
N ALA A 58 -1.49 -1.64 -5.30
CA ALA A 58 -0.34 -2.15 -4.57
C ALA A 58 -0.59 -3.57 -4.02
N LEU A 59 -1.78 -3.83 -3.50
CA LEU A 59 -2.18 -5.15 -3.01
C LEU A 59 -2.16 -6.20 -4.12
N LEU A 60 -2.72 -5.88 -5.30
CA LEU A 60 -2.71 -6.76 -6.46
C LEU A 60 -1.29 -7.10 -6.92
N LEU A 61 -0.40 -6.11 -6.98
CA LEU A 61 1.01 -6.33 -7.32
C LEU A 61 1.72 -7.21 -6.29
N LEU A 62 1.48 -6.99 -5.00
CA LEU A 62 2.05 -7.80 -3.92
C LEU A 62 1.53 -9.25 -3.95
N LEU A 63 0.24 -9.45 -4.21
CA LEU A 63 -0.35 -10.79 -4.37
C LEU A 63 0.23 -11.51 -5.59
N LEU A 64 0.38 -10.81 -6.73
CA LEU A 64 1.03 -11.36 -7.91
C LEU A 64 2.47 -11.78 -7.61
N ILE A 65 3.24 -10.94 -6.93
CA ILE A 65 4.60 -11.30 -6.49
C ILE A 65 4.57 -12.51 -5.56
N TYR A 66 3.64 -12.51 -4.60
CA TYR A 66 3.50 -13.57 -3.63
C TYR A 66 3.22 -14.93 -4.28
N PHE A 67 2.25 -15.01 -5.19
CA PHE A 67 1.92 -16.26 -5.85
C PHE A 67 2.96 -16.67 -6.89
N LYS A 68 3.45 -15.73 -7.70
CA LYS A 68 4.31 -16.04 -8.85
C LYS A 68 5.74 -16.41 -8.48
N PHE A 69 6.29 -15.79 -7.42
CA PHE A 69 7.68 -16.00 -6.99
C PHE A 69 7.76 -16.76 -5.66
N LYS A 70 6.74 -17.56 -5.31
CA LYS A 70 6.72 -18.35 -4.06
C LYS A 70 7.93 -19.28 -3.93
N GLY A 71 8.38 -19.89 -5.03
CA GLY A 71 9.48 -20.87 -5.03
C GLY A 71 10.89 -20.27 -4.99
N SER A 72 11.07 -19.00 -5.37
CA SER A 72 12.37 -18.34 -5.43
C SER A 72 12.70 -17.50 -4.20
N ARG A 73 11.79 -17.45 -3.21
CA ARG A 73 11.88 -16.55 -2.06
C ARG A 73 12.50 -17.22 -0.84
N ILE A 74 13.40 -16.49 -0.17
CA ILE A 74 13.92 -16.87 1.15
C ILE A 74 12.87 -16.54 2.23
N ILE A 75 12.91 -17.22 3.37
CA ILE A 75 11.95 -17.05 4.48
C ILE A 75 11.78 -15.57 4.89
N ASN A 76 12.86 -14.78 4.92
CA ASN A 76 12.80 -13.35 5.26
C ASN A 76 12.04 -12.52 4.20
N GLU A 77 12.27 -12.78 2.91
CA GLU A 77 11.54 -12.10 1.83
C GLU A 77 10.04 -12.40 1.89
N ASN A 78 9.70 -13.64 2.22
CA ASN A 78 8.30 -14.04 2.38
C ASN A 78 7.62 -13.29 3.55
N LYS A 79 8.31 -13.13 4.68
CA LYS A 79 7.83 -12.33 5.82
C LYS A 79 7.61 -10.86 5.44
N ILE A 80 8.55 -10.26 4.70
CA ILE A 80 8.45 -8.85 4.26
C ILE A 80 7.24 -8.65 3.34
N ILE A 81 7.08 -9.50 2.32
CA ILE A 81 5.96 -9.40 1.39
C ILE A 81 4.64 -9.64 2.11
N MET A 82 4.56 -10.61 3.03
CA MET A 82 3.36 -10.88 3.80
C MET A 82 2.99 -9.71 4.73
N ARG A 83 3.99 -9.09 5.37
CA ARG A 83 3.78 -7.86 6.16
C ARG A 83 3.23 -6.73 5.29
N ASN A 84 3.76 -6.55 4.08
CA ASN A 84 3.29 -5.53 3.15
C ASN A 84 1.85 -5.81 2.68
N ILE A 85 1.50 -7.07 2.40
CA ILE A 85 0.12 -7.47 2.08
C ILE A 85 -0.82 -7.10 3.24
N ILE A 86 -0.47 -7.44 4.48
CA ILE A 86 -1.28 -7.11 5.66
C ILE A 86 -1.45 -5.59 5.77
N PHE A 87 -0.37 -4.82 5.63
CA PHE A 87 -0.43 -3.37 5.73
C PHE A 87 -1.33 -2.73 4.66
N PHE A 88 -1.16 -3.09 3.40
CA PHE A 88 -1.99 -2.55 2.33
C PHE A 88 -3.45 -3.01 2.46
N THR A 89 -3.70 -4.20 3.02
CA THR A 89 -5.06 -4.64 3.37
C THR A 89 -5.67 -3.72 4.42
N LEU A 90 -4.95 -3.40 5.49
CA LEU A 90 -5.41 -2.48 6.53
C LEU A 90 -5.67 -1.07 6.00
N ILE A 91 -4.82 -0.55 5.12
CA ILE A 91 -5.05 0.75 4.44
C ILE A 91 -6.32 0.69 3.57
N THR A 92 -6.51 -0.40 2.83
CA THR A 92 -7.69 -0.58 1.98
C THR A 92 -8.96 -0.58 2.83
N LEU A 93 -8.97 -1.31 3.95
CA LEU A 93 -10.11 -1.32 4.88
C LEU A 93 -10.35 0.05 5.54
N ALA A 94 -9.28 0.72 5.98
CA ALA A 94 -9.38 2.05 6.60
C ALA A 94 -9.90 3.11 5.62
N SER A 95 -9.48 3.05 4.35
CA SER A 95 -9.98 3.95 3.30
C SER A 95 -11.45 3.66 2.97
N ILE A 96 -11.88 2.40 2.87
CA ILE A 96 -13.30 2.04 2.73
C ILE A 96 -14.12 2.60 3.89
N TRP A 97 -13.68 2.37 5.14
CA TRP A 97 -14.40 2.85 6.32
C TRP A 97 -14.52 4.38 6.33
N ASN A 98 -13.46 5.10 5.96
CA ASN A 98 -13.48 6.55 5.84
C ASN A 98 -14.41 7.03 4.72
N ILE A 99 -14.42 6.37 3.56
CA ILE A 99 -15.33 6.70 2.45
C ILE A 99 -16.78 6.52 2.91
N MET A 100 -17.11 5.38 3.52
CA MET A 100 -18.47 5.13 4.05
C MET A 100 -18.88 6.19 5.07
N ARG A 101 -17.99 6.56 5.99
CA ARG A 101 -18.26 7.60 7.00
C ARG A 101 -18.45 9.01 6.41
N ILE A 102 -17.85 9.31 5.26
CA ILE A 102 -18.01 10.62 4.61
C ILE A 102 -19.30 10.68 3.79
N LEU A 103 -19.73 9.53 3.24
CA LEU A 103 -20.94 9.41 2.42
C LEU A 103 -22.23 9.30 3.25
N ASN A 104 -22.13 8.79 4.49
CA ASN A 104 -23.24 8.69 5.45
C ASN A 104 -23.31 9.94 6.34
#